data_AF-A0A382IDK0-F1
#
_entry.id   AF-A0A382IDK0-F1
#
_cell.length_a   1.000
_cell.length_b   1.000
_cell.length_c   1.000
_cell.angle_alpha   90.00
_cell.angle_beta   90.00
_cell.angle_gamma   90.00
#
_symmetry.space_group_name_H-M   'P 1'
#
loop_
_entity.id
_entity.type
_entity.pdbx_description
1 polymer ?
#
loop_
_entity_poly.entity_id
_entity_poly.type
_entity_poly.pdbx_seq_one_letter_code
_entity_poly.pdbx_strand_id
1 'polypeptide(L)'
;MRELVRLFFLLPALAILVPTADLFGSDVYGPRPFYQILESDLTEIWSPAPVSAIQNREHVLLVDAETMSYCLTVDPSDPSSLGVGDVSVLTGGTGTYGNAVRSMFQVLDLNTAVLATESLTGTYTIHPWLTSYHAIDADADIASGSASSVVIRDKNSFYMAEQGTIAFLVFTLTGTASSTTVQATSRYFYNSGSSDYEQDQSWSSDHWLKMDANSVSLTSNASEATAFMLADANDLIDVSVPAESDFNPKGTEWQTNSFAAYPETVWDYDDSELNSDLFLQRVDDYYETQFGDSDEASAAA
;
A
#
# COMPACT_ATOMS: atom_id res chain seq x y z
N MET A 1 -39.90 -33.91 -78.02
CA MET A 1 -40.44 -32.52 -78.04
C MET A 1 -41.25 -32.34 -76.78
N ARG A 2 -40.93 -31.31 -75.97
CA ARG A 2 -41.54 -30.92 -74.68
C ARG A 2 -41.37 -31.87 -73.49
N GLU A 3 -40.28 -31.66 -72.74
CA GLU A 3 -40.19 -31.86 -71.28
C GLU A 3 -39.05 -30.93 -70.78
N LEU A 4 -39.22 -29.64 -71.05
CA LEU A 4 -38.39 -28.56 -70.54
C LEU A 4 -39.37 -27.58 -69.89
N VAL A 5 -39.05 -27.14 -68.67
CA VAL A 5 -39.85 -26.25 -67.80
C VAL A 5 -40.85 -26.97 -66.89
N ARG A 6 -40.39 -27.39 -65.71
CA ARG A 6 -41.04 -27.20 -64.38
C ARG A 6 -40.34 -28.04 -63.30
N LEU A 7 -39.27 -27.50 -62.72
CA LEU A 7 -38.97 -27.71 -61.30
C LEU A 7 -38.04 -26.60 -60.77
N PHE A 8 -38.30 -25.37 -61.18
CA PHE A 8 -38.05 -24.21 -60.32
C PHE A 8 -39.25 -24.14 -59.37
N PHE A 9 -39.00 -23.86 -58.08
CA PHE A 9 -39.95 -23.84 -56.96
C PHE A 9 -40.22 -25.20 -56.30
N LEU A 10 -39.33 -25.60 -55.38
CA LEU A 10 -39.68 -26.22 -54.09
C LEU A 10 -38.40 -26.39 -53.25
N LEU A 11 -37.82 -25.26 -52.86
CA LEU A 11 -36.93 -25.18 -51.70
C LEU A 11 -37.01 -23.76 -51.09
N PRO A 12 -38.15 -23.40 -50.48
CA PRO A 12 -38.11 -22.49 -49.34
C PRO A 12 -38.65 -23.19 -48.10
N ALA A 13 -38.19 -22.76 -46.92
CA ALA A 13 -38.64 -23.18 -45.59
C ALA A 13 -37.92 -24.36 -44.91
N LEU A 14 -36.59 -24.43 -45.03
CA LEU A 14 -35.77 -24.94 -43.91
C LEU A 14 -34.48 -24.14 -43.72
N ALA A 15 -34.57 -22.81 -43.87
CA ALA A 15 -33.68 -21.91 -43.15
C ALA A 15 -34.36 -21.66 -41.80
N ILE A 16 -34.24 -22.65 -40.91
CA ILE A 16 -34.53 -22.44 -39.50
C ILE A 16 -33.63 -21.30 -39.06
N LEU A 17 -34.27 -20.24 -38.57
CA LEU A 17 -33.67 -19.18 -37.76
C LEU A 17 -32.66 -19.81 -36.79
N VAL A 18 -31.38 -19.76 -37.14
CA VAL A 18 -30.37 -19.49 -36.13
C VAL A 18 -30.39 -17.98 -36.06
N PRO A 19 -30.94 -17.35 -34.99
CA PRO A 19 -30.53 -16.00 -34.73
C PRO A 19 -29.03 -16.12 -34.46
N THR A 20 -28.21 -15.73 -35.44
CA THR A 20 -26.92 -15.11 -35.12
C THR A 20 -27.29 -13.81 -34.44
N ALA A 21 -27.74 -13.93 -33.18
CA ALA A 21 -27.50 -12.89 -32.23
C ALA A 21 -25.98 -12.82 -32.17
N ASP A 22 -25.42 -11.97 -33.02
CA ASP A 22 -24.25 -11.24 -32.63
C ASP A 22 -24.62 -10.68 -31.25
N LEU A 23 -24.20 -11.39 -30.21
CA LEU A 23 -23.98 -10.85 -28.89
C LEU A 23 -22.88 -9.80 -29.08
N PHE A 24 -23.23 -8.69 -29.74
CA PHE A 24 -22.47 -7.46 -29.68
C PHE A 24 -22.36 -7.18 -28.19
N GLY A 25 -21.12 -7.29 -27.71
CA GLY A 25 -20.76 -7.23 -26.32
C GLY A 25 -21.53 -6.10 -25.66
N SER A 26 -22.19 -6.40 -24.55
CA SER A 26 -22.31 -5.37 -23.53
C SER A 26 -20.89 -4.85 -23.33
N ASP A 27 -20.63 -3.59 -23.68
CA ASP A 27 -19.45 -2.91 -23.15
C ASP A 27 -19.61 -3.01 -21.64
N VAL A 28 -18.91 -3.97 -21.04
CA VAL A 28 -18.83 -4.10 -19.60
C VAL A 28 -17.96 -2.93 -19.19
N TYR A 29 -18.59 -1.82 -18.83
CA TYR A 29 -17.94 -0.67 -18.21
C TYR A 29 -17.48 -1.08 -16.80
N GLY A 30 -16.45 -1.92 -16.74
CA GLY A 30 -15.70 -2.19 -15.53
C GLY A 30 -14.69 -1.07 -15.27
N PRO A 31 -14.24 -0.91 -14.02
CA PRO A 31 -13.12 -0.03 -13.73
C PRO A 31 -11.91 -0.45 -14.59
N ARG A 32 -11.14 0.53 -15.08
CA ARG A 32 -9.91 0.24 -15.81
C ARG A 32 -8.99 -0.60 -14.93
N PRO A 33 -8.20 -1.54 -15.49
CA PRO A 33 -7.14 -2.21 -14.76
C PRO A 33 -6.22 -1.19 -14.06
N PHE A 34 -5.75 -1.51 -12.86
CA PHE A 34 -4.96 -0.57 -12.05
C PHE A 34 -3.77 0.03 -12.80
N TYR A 35 -3.04 -0.77 -13.57
CA TYR A 35 -1.91 -0.25 -14.38
C TYR A 35 -2.34 0.82 -15.39
N GLN A 36 -3.53 0.71 -16.00
CA GLN A 36 -4.07 1.73 -16.90
C GLN A 36 -4.55 2.98 -16.15
N ILE A 37 -5.00 2.81 -14.89
CA ILE A 37 -5.31 3.94 -14.01
C ILE A 37 -4.03 4.72 -13.71
N LEU A 38 -2.91 4.03 -13.42
CA LEU A 38 -1.62 4.68 -13.18
C LEU A 38 -1.09 5.49 -14.38
N GLU A 39 -1.49 5.13 -15.60
CA GLU A 39 -1.15 5.84 -16.83
C GLU A 39 -2.13 7.00 -17.15
N SER A 40 -3.24 7.12 -16.42
CA SER A 40 -4.21 8.18 -16.64
C SER A 40 -3.72 9.51 -16.05
N ASP A 41 -4.02 10.60 -16.73
CA ASP A 41 -3.67 11.95 -16.30
C ASP A 41 -4.29 12.29 -14.94
N LEU A 42 -3.55 13.04 -14.12
CA LEU A 42 -4.10 13.64 -12.91
C LEU A 42 -5.17 14.67 -13.29
N THR A 43 -6.31 14.60 -12.61
CA THR A 43 -7.42 15.54 -12.82
C THR A 43 -7.40 16.72 -11.86
N GLU A 44 -6.74 16.56 -10.72
CA GLU A 44 -6.66 17.55 -9.65
C GLU A 44 -5.35 18.33 -9.69
N ILE A 45 -5.43 19.57 -9.22
CA ILE A 45 -4.27 20.44 -9.02
C ILE A 45 -3.93 20.41 -7.53
N TRP A 46 -2.72 19.96 -7.22
CA TRP A 46 -2.23 19.90 -5.84
C TRP A 46 -1.26 21.04 -5.55
N SER A 47 -1.28 21.56 -4.32
CA SER A 47 -0.29 22.52 -3.83
C SER A 47 0.39 21.93 -2.60
N PRO A 48 1.73 21.76 -2.59
CA PRO A 48 2.43 21.21 -1.45
C PRO A 48 2.24 22.10 -0.23
N ALA A 49 1.70 21.53 0.85
CA ALA A 49 1.58 22.18 2.14
C ALA A 49 2.15 21.24 3.21
N PRO A 50 2.95 21.72 4.16
CA PRO A 50 3.50 20.87 5.20
C PRO A 50 2.40 20.34 6.12
N VAL A 51 2.53 19.10 6.57
CA VAL A 51 1.68 18.55 7.63
C VAL A 51 1.85 19.37 8.92
N SER A 52 0.85 19.34 9.80
CA SER A 52 0.85 20.14 11.05
C SER A 52 1.96 19.77 12.03
N ALA A 53 2.38 18.51 12.03
CA ALA A 53 3.43 17.96 12.88
C ALA A 53 4.02 16.69 12.28
N ILE A 54 5.28 16.40 12.62
CA ILE A 54 5.96 15.14 12.34
C ILE A 54 5.38 14.09 13.31
N GLN A 55 4.65 13.12 12.76
CA GLN A 55 3.98 12.04 13.47
C GLN A 55 3.62 10.94 12.46
N ASN A 56 2.88 9.93 12.90
CA ASN A 56 2.33 8.90 12.01
C ASN A 56 1.47 9.52 10.89
N ARG A 57 1.75 9.17 9.64
CA ARG A 57 1.06 9.63 8.44
C ARG A 57 0.93 8.52 7.41
N GLU A 58 -0.24 8.42 6.79
CA GLU A 58 -0.52 7.44 5.73
C GLU A 58 -0.21 7.98 4.33
N HIS A 59 -0.30 9.30 4.13
CA HIS A 59 -0.16 9.93 2.83
C HIS A 59 0.70 11.20 2.96
N VAL A 60 2.00 11.07 2.71
CA VAL A 60 2.91 12.22 2.65
C VAL A 60 3.87 12.14 1.47
N LEU A 61 4.27 13.29 0.95
CA LEU A 61 5.39 13.43 0.03
C LEU A 61 6.59 14.00 0.79
N LEU A 62 7.79 13.49 0.52
CA LEU A 62 9.04 14.09 0.99
C LEU A 62 9.59 14.99 -0.12
N VAL A 63 9.27 16.28 -0.05
CA VAL A 63 9.63 17.31 -1.03
C VAL A 63 10.90 18.02 -0.58
N ASP A 64 11.81 18.41 -1.48
CA ASP A 64 12.96 19.22 -1.09
C ASP A 64 12.48 20.60 -0.57
N ALA A 65 12.84 20.95 0.66
CA ALA A 65 12.33 22.15 1.32
C ALA A 65 12.94 23.46 0.77
N GLU A 66 14.09 23.38 0.11
CA GLU A 66 14.84 24.55 -0.37
C GLU A 66 14.25 25.10 -1.67
N THR A 67 14.03 24.23 -2.66
CA THR A 67 13.59 24.60 -4.00
C THR A 67 12.16 24.17 -4.30
N MET A 68 11.61 23.22 -3.56
CA MET A 68 10.28 22.62 -3.78
C MET A 68 10.09 22.10 -5.21
N SER A 69 11.18 21.73 -5.88
CA SER A 69 11.19 21.30 -7.27
C SER A 69 11.18 19.78 -7.39
N TYR A 70 11.67 19.08 -6.38
CA TYR A 70 11.86 17.65 -6.39
C TYR A 70 11.24 16.97 -5.17
N CYS A 71 10.80 15.73 -5.35
CA CYS A 71 10.33 14.88 -4.25
C CYS A 71 10.88 13.45 -4.37
N LEU A 72 10.88 12.72 -3.27
CA LEU A 72 11.16 11.29 -3.32
C LEU A 72 10.06 10.58 -4.13
N THR A 73 10.46 9.56 -4.87
CA THR A 73 9.53 8.68 -5.60
C THR A 73 10.09 7.27 -5.68
N VAL A 74 9.23 6.27 -5.79
CA VAL A 74 9.65 4.91 -6.18
C VAL A 74 9.97 4.91 -7.67
N ASP A 75 11.11 4.33 -8.05
CA ASP A 75 11.49 4.26 -9.46
C ASP A 75 10.45 3.44 -10.26
N PRO A 76 9.86 3.99 -11.33
CA PRO A 76 8.83 3.29 -12.10
C PRO A 76 9.35 2.06 -12.85
N SER A 77 10.66 1.97 -13.08
CA SER A 77 11.33 0.84 -13.72
C SER A 77 11.85 -0.20 -12.72
N ASP A 78 12.09 0.19 -11.46
CA ASP A 78 12.53 -0.69 -10.40
C ASP A 78 11.87 -0.34 -9.04
N PRO A 79 10.85 -1.10 -8.60
CA PRO A 79 10.15 -0.83 -7.34
C PRO A 79 11.02 -1.06 -6.09
N SER A 80 12.20 -1.66 -6.25
CA SER A 80 13.19 -1.82 -5.17
C SER A 80 14.11 -0.60 -5.02
N SER A 81 13.94 0.43 -5.83
CA SER A 81 14.80 1.62 -5.86
C SER A 81 14.01 2.92 -5.61
N LEU A 82 14.65 3.87 -4.93
CA LEU A 82 14.17 5.25 -4.85
C LEU A 82 14.76 6.09 -5.98
N GLY A 83 13.93 6.98 -6.50
CA GLY A 83 14.29 8.00 -7.47
C GLY A 83 13.83 9.39 -7.05
N VAL A 84 13.96 10.31 -8.00
CA VAL A 84 13.60 11.72 -7.84
C VAL A 84 12.44 12.05 -8.77
N GLY A 85 11.33 12.52 -8.20
CA GLY A 85 10.16 13.00 -8.93
C GLY A 85 10.20 14.53 -9.08
N ASP A 86 9.64 15.03 -10.19
CA ASP A 86 9.43 16.46 -10.41
C ASP A 86 8.11 16.90 -9.78
N VAL A 87 8.17 17.85 -8.83
CA VAL A 87 6.98 18.35 -8.14
C VAL A 87 6.05 19.09 -9.10
N SER A 88 6.59 19.73 -10.14
CA SER A 88 5.82 20.53 -11.09
C SER A 88 4.82 19.69 -11.89
N VAL A 89 5.10 18.40 -12.10
CA VAL A 89 4.14 17.51 -12.78
C VAL A 89 2.91 17.22 -11.91
N LEU A 90 3.08 17.20 -10.59
CA LEU A 90 2.01 16.99 -9.62
C LEU A 90 1.21 18.28 -9.39
N THR A 91 1.89 19.41 -9.26
CA THR A 91 1.23 20.70 -9.02
C THR A 91 0.62 21.31 -10.28
N GLY A 92 1.15 20.98 -11.45
CA GLY A 92 0.63 21.46 -12.72
C GLY A 92 -0.52 20.62 -13.28
N GLY A 93 -0.85 19.47 -12.65
CA GLY A 93 -1.82 18.52 -13.18
C GLY A 93 -1.38 17.95 -14.55
N THR A 94 -0.07 17.83 -14.78
CA THR A 94 0.50 17.32 -16.05
C THR A 94 1.09 15.92 -15.92
N GLY A 95 1.25 15.43 -14.69
CA GLY A 95 1.62 14.05 -14.39
C GLY A 95 0.43 13.08 -14.42
N THR A 96 0.73 11.82 -14.17
CA THR A 96 -0.26 10.74 -14.09
C THR A 96 -0.54 10.34 -12.65
N TYR A 97 -1.60 9.57 -12.42
CA TYR A 97 -1.83 8.93 -11.11
C TYR A 97 -0.61 8.14 -10.65
N GLY A 98 0.09 7.48 -11.57
CA GLY A 98 1.35 6.78 -11.32
C GLY A 98 2.47 7.68 -10.80
N ASN A 99 2.54 8.95 -11.18
CA ASN A 99 3.48 9.90 -10.57
C ASN A 99 3.10 10.21 -9.13
N ALA A 100 1.80 10.43 -8.86
CA ALA A 100 1.31 10.72 -7.51
C ALA A 100 1.55 9.54 -6.56
N VAL A 101 1.07 8.34 -6.92
CA VAL A 101 1.11 7.17 -6.02
C VAL A 101 2.52 6.66 -5.73
N ARG A 102 3.46 6.79 -6.67
CA ARG A 102 4.88 6.43 -6.43
C ARG A 102 5.61 7.44 -5.56
N SER A 103 5.13 8.68 -5.50
CA SER A 103 5.73 9.75 -4.70
C SER A 103 5.18 9.81 -3.28
N MET A 104 4.10 9.06 -3.00
CA MET A 104 3.50 8.98 -1.67
C MET A 104 4.17 7.91 -0.81
N PHE A 105 4.36 8.26 0.46
CA PHE A 105 4.92 7.41 1.49
C PHE A 105 4.06 7.43 2.75
N GLN A 106 4.14 6.34 3.51
CA GLN A 106 3.70 6.25 4.88
C GLN A 106 4.90 6.50 5.80
N VAL A 107 4.70 7.33 6.83
CA VAL A 107 5.66 7.56 7.90
C VAL A 107 5.06 6.99 9.16
N LEU A 108 5.66 5.94 9.71
CA LEU A 108 5.09 5.18 10.83
C LEU A 108 6.12 5.07 11.94
N ASP A 109 5.77 5.48 13.15
CA ASP A 109 6.60 5.33 14.34
C ASP A 109 6.93 3.85 14.54
N LEU A 110 8.16 3.56 14.94
CA LEU A 110 8.68 2.21 15.13
C LEU A 110 7.75 1.34 15.99
N ASN A 111 7.15 1.91 17.05
CA ASN A 111 6.30 1.18 17.96
C ASN A 111 4.84 1.07 17.50
N THR A 112 4.47 1.60 16.33
CA THR A 112 3.09 1.51 15.81
C THR A 112 2.68 0.07 15.50
N ALA A 113 3.65 -0.80 15.15
CA ALA A 113 3.41 -2.22 14.92
C ALA A 113 3.41 -3.07 16.21
N VAL A 114 3.79 -2.47 17.33
CA VAL A 114 3.78 -3.13 18.65
C VAL A 114 2.42 -2.88 19.31
N LEU A 115 2.04 -3.74 20.27
CA LEU A 115 0.81 -3.61 21.05
C LEU A 115 0.63 -2.16 21.56
N ALA A 116 -0.62 -1.69 21.57
CA ALA A 116 -1.01 -0.29 21.85
C ALA A 116 -0.56 0.27 23.23
N THR A 117 0.09 -0.53 24.06
CA THR A 117 0.64 -0.16 25.36
C THR A 117 2.03 0.48 25.29
N GLU A 118 2.77 0.26 24.20
CA GLU A 118 4.08 0.88 24.02
C GLU A 118 3.96 2.36 23.63
N SER A 119 4.82 3.19 24.22
CA SER A 119 4.87 4.61 23.85
C SER A 119 5.50 4.78 22.47
N LEU A 120 5.03 5.77 21.72
CA LEU A 120 5.69 6.19 20.48
C LEU A 120 7.13 6.61 20.76
N THR A 121 8.04 6.21 19.88
CA THR A 121 9.49 6.41 20.03
C THR A 121 9.94 7.79 19.56
N GLY A 122 9.17 8.44 18.69
CA GLY A 122 9.61 9.61 17.94
C GLY A 122 10.62 9.27 16.83
N THR A 123 10.74 7.98 16.50
CA THR A 123 11.55 7.46 15.38
C THR A 123 10.67 6.68 14.44
N TYR A 124 10.94 6.77 13.14
CA TYR A 124 9.98 6.40 12.12
C TYR A 124 10.57 5.45 11.09
N THR A 125 9.74 4.56 10.59
CA THR A 125 9.96 3.80 9.36
C THR A 125 9.21 4.49 8.22
N ILE A 126 9.78 4.44 7.02
CA ILE A 126 9.21 5.07 5.83
C ILE A 126 8.90 3.95 4.82
N HIS A 127 7.65 3.91 4.34
CA HIS A 127 7.13 2.83 3.48
C HIS A 127 6.55 3.45 2.23
N PRO A 128 6.86 2.94 1.02
CA PRO A 128 6.18 3.40 -0.18
C PRO A 128 4.70 3.04 -0.13
N TRP A 129 3.83 3.95 -0.56
CA TRP A 129 2.39 3.76 -0.46
C TRP A 129 1.87 2.57 -1.30
N LEU A 130 2.43 2.37 -2.50
CA LEU A 130 2.07 1.25 -3.38
C LEU A 130 2.50 -0.12 -2.86
N THR A 131 3.43 -0.16 -1.91
CA THR A 131 4.02 -1.38 -1.37
C THR A 131 4.19 -1.23 0.13
N SER A 132 3.08 -1.17 0.87
CA SER A 132 3.07 -0.92 2.32
C SER A 132 3.76 -1.99 3.17
N TYR A 133 3.98 -3.19 2.61
CA TYR A 133 4.80 -4.23 3.25
C TYR A 133 6.31 -3.99 3.10
N HIS A 134 6.71 -3.02 2.30
CA HIS A 134 8.10 -2.68 2.05
C HIS A 134 8.50 -1.42 2.80
N ALA A 135 9.77 -1.33 3.18
CA ALA A 135 10.31 -0.14 3.82
C ALA A 135 11.66 0.24 3.20
N ILE A 136 12.02 1.50 3.41
CA ILE A 136 13.33 2.02 3.03
C ILE A 136 14.43 1.33 3.86
N ASP A 137 15.46 0.84 3.18
CA ASP A 137 16.69 0.28 3.76
C ASP A 137 17.95 0.86 3.06
N ALA A 138 19.13 0.51 3.56
CA ALA A 138 20.42 0.77 2.90
C ALA A 138 20.85 -0.37 1.96
N ASP A 139 21.67 -0.02 0.97
CA ASP A 139 22.37 -0.95 0.07
C ASP A 139 23.52 -1.72 0.72
N ALA A 140 23.41 -2.00 2.02
CA ALA A 140 24.41 -2.74 2.77
C ALA A 140 23.82 -4.05 3.29
N ASP A 141 24.59 -5.14 3.24
CA ASP A 141 24.11 -6.41 3.77
C ASP A 141 24.11 -6.40 5.31
N ILE A 142 25.19 -5.93 5.97
CA ILE A 142 25.35 -6.05 7.44
C ILE A 142 26.10 -4.87 8.09
N ALA A 143 26.62 -3.86 7.35
CA ALA A 143 27.41 -2.78 7.96
C ALA A 143 27.28 -1.41 7.29
N SER A 144 27.17 -0.37 8.12
CA SER A 144 27.02 1.04 7.74
C SER A 144 28.14 1.60 6.85
N GLY A 145 29.38 1.11 6.98
CA GLY A 145 30.55 1.68 6.32
C GLY A 145 30.56 1.60 4.79
N SER A 146 29.70 0.78 4.18
CA SER A 146 29.51 0.71 2.72
C SER A 146 28.16 1.26 2.26
N ALA A 147 27.29 1.69 3.17
CA ALA A 147 25.97 2.22 2.83
C ALA A 147 26.13 3.57 2.13
N SER A 148 25.71 3.63 0.88
CA SER A 148 25.83 4.83 0.04
C SER A 148 24.57 5.12 -0.75
N SER A 149 23.74 4.11 -1.00
CA SER A 149 22.45 4.26 -1.66
C SER A 149 21.30 3.75 -0.81
N VAL A 150 20.11 4.05 -1.29
CA VAL A 150 18.86 3.70 -0.64
C VAL A 150 18.17 2.63 -1.48
N VAL A 151 17.64 1.60 -0.82
CA VAL A 151 16.87 0.53 -1.45
C VAL A 151 15.53 0.38 -0.74
N ILE A 152 14.58 -0.28 -1.39
CA ILE A 152 13.27 -0.62 -0.84
C ILE A 152 13.22 -2.14 -0.73
N ARG A 153 13.02 -2.64 0.50
CA ARG A 153 12.96 -4.08 0.77
C ARG A 153 11.60 -4.47 1.28
N ASP A 154 11.12 -5.64 0.89
CA ASP A 154 9.99 -6.25 1.56
C ASP A 154 10.38 -6.55 3.01
N LYS A 155 9.49 -6.32 3.96
CA LYS A 155 9.75 -6.64 5.36
C LYS A 155 8.61 -7.40 6.03
N ASN A 156 7.45 -7.50 5.39
CA ASN A 156 6.26 -8.01 6.06
C ASN A 156 5.35 -8.84 5.15
N SER A 157 5.60 -8.90 3.83
CA SER A 157 4.76 -9.72 2.97
C SER A 157 4.99 -11.21 3.20
N PHE A 158 4.05 -12.03 2.74
CA PHE A 158 4.20 -13.49 2.77
C PHE A 158 5.48 -13.99 2.07
N TYR A 159 5.95 -13.26 1.05
CA TYR A 159 7.11 -13.61 0.25
C TYR A 159 8.43 -13.03 0.78
N MET A 160 8.41 -12.36 1.95
CA MET A 160 9.61 -11.70 2.48
C MET A 160 10.79 -12.66 2.71
N ALA A 161 10.54 -13.96 2.85
CA ALA A 161 11.59 -14.96 3.05
C ALA A 161 12.33 -15.36 1.75
N GLU A 162 11.84 -14.95 0.57
CA GLU A 162 12.44 -15.29 -0.73
C GLU A 162 13.63 -14.39 -1.11
N GLN A 163 13.79 -13.27 -0.41
CA GLN A 163 14.85 -12.28 -0.62
C GLN A 163 16.05 -12.55 0.29
N GLY A 164 17.26 -12.19 -0.18
CA GLY A 164 18.50 -12.45 0.54
C GLY A 164 18.69 -11.60 1.80
N THR A 165 18.04 -10.44 1.88
CA THR A 165 18.14 -9.50 3.00
C THR A 165 16.76 -8.96 3.32
N ILE A 166 16.34 -9.12 4.56
CA ILE A 166 15.09 -8.58 5.10
C ILE A 166 15.50 -7.59 6.18
N ALA A 167 15.38 -6.31 5.88
CA ALA A 167 15.84 -5.26 6.75
C ALA A 167 15.14 -3.93 6.44
N PHE A 168 15.20 -3.00 7.38
CA PHE A 168 14.70 -1.64 7.20
C PHE A 168 15.49 -0.65 8.06
N LEU A 169 15.50 0.60 7.62
CA LEU A 169 16.02 1.73 8.36
C LEU A 169 14.95 2.36 9.23
N VAL A 170 15.40 2.88 10.37
CA VAL A 170 14.64 3.71 11.28
C VAL A 170 15.24 5.10 11.25
N PHE A 171 14.38 6.09 11.15
CA PHE A 171 14.73 7.47 10.90
C PHE A 171 14.36 8.39 12.06
N THR A 172 15.24 9.34 12.35
CA THR A 172 14.92 10.50 13.17
C THR A 172 14.80 11.72 12.26
N LEU A 173 13.65 12.37 12.33
CA LEU A 173 13.35 13.59 11.58
C LEU A 173 13.56 14.80 12.49
N THR A 174 14.62 15.56 12.24
CA THR A 174 15.01 16.71 13.06
C THR A 174 14.59 18.01 12.39
N GLY A 175 13.91 18.91 13.10
CA GLY A 175 13.43 20.19 12.58
C GLY A 175 11.91 20.34 12.70
N THR A 176 11.27 20.77 11.62
CA THR A 176 9.81 20.96 11.54
C THR A 176 9.26 20.28 10.29
N ALA A 177 7.95 20.08 10.21
CA ALA A 177 7.34 19.45 9.03
C ALA A 177 7.56 20.24 7.72
N SER A 178 7.83 21.55 7.78
CA SER A 178 8.18 22.36 6.61
C SER A 178 9.64 22.28 6.20
N SER A 179 10.53 21.80 7.08
CA SER A 179 11.96 21.64 6.81
C SER A 179 12.57 20.73 7.89
N THR A 180 12.84 19.48 7.53
CA THR A 180 13.44 18.48 8.39
C THR A 180 14.53 17.69 7.69
N THR A 181 15.62 17.39 8.40
CA THR A 181 16.63 16.44 7.94
C THR A 181 16.23 15.03 8.37
N VAL A 182 16.36 14.06 7.46
CA VAL A 182 15.99 12.66 7.70
C VAL A 182 17.26 11.84 7.95
N GLN A 183 17.52 11.52 9.22
CA GLN A 183 18.71 10.78 9.66
C GLN A 183 18.37 9.31 9.87
N ALA A 184 19.10 8.38 9.28
CA ALA A 184 18.97 6.94 9.51
C ALA A 184 19.71 6.56 10.81
N THR A 185 18.98 6.52 11.92
CA THR A 185 19.56 6.38 13.27
C THR A 185 19.76 4.94 13.70
N SER A 186 18.97 4.01 13.17
CA SER A 186 19.19 2.57 13.36
C SER A 186 18.72 1.78 12.15
N ARG A 187 19.14 0.51 12.12
CA ARG A 187 18.72 -0.48 11.13
C ARG A 187 18.32 -1.75 11.86
N TYR A 188 17.30 -2.41 11.37
CA TYR A 188 16.84 -3.71 11.87
C TYR A 188 16.92 -4.74 10.76
N PHE A 189 17.32 -5.96 11.10
CA PHE A 189 17.32 -7.11 10.19
C PHE A 189 16.47 -8.22 10.79
N TYR A 190 15.83 -9.00 9.92
CA TYR A 190 15.06 -10.16 10.35
C TYR A 190 16.00 -11.31 10.69
N ASN A 191 15.90 -11.83 11.91
CA ASN A 191 16.63 -13.02 12.33
C ASN A 191 15.69 -14.23 12.24
N SER A 192 15.93 -15.10 11.24
CA SER A 192 15.13 -16.30 11.03
C SER A 192 15.23 -17.34 12.15
N GLY A 193 16.24 -17.24 13.03
CA GLY A 193 16.40 -18.13 14.17
C GLY A 193 15.49 -17.76 15.35
N SER A 194 15.27 -16.46 15.57
CA SER A 194 14.35 -15.92 16.59
C SER A 194 12.96 -15.58 16.04
N SER A 195 12.82 -15.57 14.71
CA SER A 195 11.63 -15.13 13.98
C SER A 195 11.22 -13.69 14.30
N ASP A 196 12.21 -12.83 14.59
CA ASP A 196 11.98 -11.45 15.02
C ASP A 196 12.98 -10.48 14.37
N TYR A 197 12.67 -9.19 14.43
CA TYR A 197 13.55 -8.10 14.01
C TYR A 197 14.54 -7.74 15.12
N GLU A 198 15.82 -7.81 14.78
CA GLU A 198 16.90 -7.46 15.69
C GLU A 198 17.63 -6.21 15.19
N GLN A 199 18.02 -5.34 16.12
CA GLN A 199 18.75 -4.13 15.79
C GLN A 199 20.19 -4.47 15.36
N ASP A 200 20.61 -3.93 14.22
CA ASP A 200 22.00 -4.00 13.74
C ASP A 200 22.91 -3.12 14.61
N GLN A 201 23.71 -3.78 15.46
CA GLN A 201 24.66 -3.11 16.36
C GLN A 201 25.86 -2.50 15.63
N SER A 202 26.03 -2.78 14.33
CA SER A 202 27.08 -2.21 13.48
C SER A 202 26.59 -1.02 12.65
N TRP A 203 25.32 -0.66 12.75
CA TRP A 203 24.77 0.52 12.10
C TRP A 203 25.31 1.80 12.75
N SER A 204 25.79 2.73 11.93
CA SER A 204 26.18 4.07 12.36
C SER A 204 25.00 5.01 12.22
N SER A 205 24.76 5.85 13.21
CA SER A 205 23.76 6.92 13.09
C SER A 205 24.20 8.05 12.16
N ASP A 206 25.43 8.02 11.64
CA ASP A 206 25.98 9.07 10.78
C ASP A 206 25.59 8.86 9.31
N HIS A 207 24.29 8.69 9.04
CA HIS A 207 23.76 8.61 7.68
C HIS A 207 22.48 9.45 7.56
N TRP A 208 22.41 10.31 6.54
CA TRP A 208 21.26 11.14 6.23
C TRP A 208 20.82 10.94 4.78
N LEU A 209 19.51 11.06 4.54
CA LEU A 209 19.00 11.11 3.17
C LEU A 209 19.49 12.37 2.47
N LYS A 210 20.05 12.16 1.29
CA LYS A 210 20.50 13.18 0.36
C LYS A 210 19.81 12.94 -0.97
N MET A 211 19.13 13.97 -1.47
CA MET A 211 18.49 14.00 -2.77
C MET A 211 19.13 15.10 -3.60
N ASP A 212 19.58 14.73 -4.78
CA ASP A 212 19.95 15.66 -5.83
C ASP A 212 18.90 15.63 -6.96
N ALA A 213 19.17 16.29 -8.09
CA ALA A 213 18.21 16.37 -9.19
C ALA A 213 17.91 15.02 -9.87
N ASN A 214 18.75 14.00 -9.71
CA ASN A 214 18.64 12.73 -10.42
C ASN A 214 18.77 11.49 -9.52
N SER A 215 19.21 11.62 -8.28
CA SER A 215 19.49 10.49 -7.41
C SER A 215 19.15 10.74 -5.94
N VAL A 216 18.84 9.64 -5.25
CA VAL A 216 18.65 9.58 -3.80
C VAL A 216 19.72 8.68 -3.21
N SER A 217 20.40 9.15 -2.17
CA SER A 217 21.56 8.50 -1.56
C SER A 217 21.60 8.70 -0.05
N LEU A 218 22.53 8.00 0.60
CA LEU A 218 22.90 8.23 1.99
C LEU A 218 24.24 8.95 2.06
N THR A 219 24.30 10.06 2.80
CA THR A 219 25.54 10.78 3.09
C THR A 219 25.89 10.66 4.57
N SER A 220 27.18 10.55 4.89
CA SER A 220 27.67 10.64 6.27
C SER A 220 28.06 12.05 6.70
N ASN A 221 27.92 13.02 5.80
CA ASN A 221 28.11 14.43 6.10
C ASN A 221 26.76 15.10 6.29
N ALA A 222 26.40 15.41 7.55
CA ALA A 222 25.15 16.08 7.88
C ALA A 222 24.92 17.40 7.13
N SER A 223 25.99 18.11 6.71
CA SER A 223 25.87 19.35 5.93
C SER A 223 25.47 19.14 4.47
N GLU A 224 25.56 17.91 3.96
CA GLU A 224 25.09 17.52 2.63
C GLU A 224 23.71 16.87 2.66
N ALA A 225 23.10 16.73 3.83
CA ALA A 225 21.75 16.19 3.96
C ALA A 225 20.73 17.13 3.34
N THR A 226 19.74 16.56 2.64
CA THR A 226 18.63 17.36 2.11
C THR A 226 17.66 17.67 3.23
N ALA A 227 17.25 18.95 3.31
CA ALA A 227 16.10 19.32 4.12
C ALA A 227 14.83 19.00 3.33
N PHE A 228 13.93 18.22 3.93
CA PHE A 228 12.66 17.84 3.34
C PHE A 228 11.49 18.56 3.99
N MET A 229 10.50 18.92 3.20
CA MET A 229 9.14 19.21 3.63
C MET A 229 8.35 17.90 3.60
N LEU A 230 7.68 17.57 4.70
CA LEU A 230 6.66 16.52 4.74
C LEU A 230 5.34 17.11 4.25
N ALA A 231 5.09 17.04 2.95
CA ALA A 231 3.91 17.61 2.32
C ALA A 231 2.70 16.68 2.47
N ASP A 232 1.55 17.26 2.81
CA ASP A 232 0.27 16.55 2.88
C ASP A 232 -0.19 16.13 1.48
N ALA A 233 -0.49 14.84 1.31
CA ALA A 233 -0.88 14.25 0.04
C ALA A 233 -2.39 13.93 -0.04
N ASN A 234 -3.19 14.22 1.00
CA ASN A 234 -4.61 13.88 1.02
C ASN A 234 -5.42 14.57 -0.09
N ASP A 235 -4.99 15.76 -0.53
CA ASP A 235 -5.62 16.51 -1.61
C ASP A 235 -4.96 16.23 -2.99
N LEU A 236 -3.92 15.39 -3.04
CA LEU A 236 -3.25 15.04 -4.31
C LEU A 236 -4.08 14.05 -5.11
N ILE A 237 -4.63 13.05 -4.43
CA ILE A 237 -5.62 12.11 -4.95
C ILE A 237 -6.61 11.77 -3.84
N ASP A 238 -7.87 11.50 -4.19
CA ASP A 238 -8.91 11.11 -3.23
C ASP A 238 -8.67 9.69 -2.68
N VAL A 239 -7.74 9.57 -1.71
CA VAL A 239 -7.40 8.30 -1.04
C VAL A 239 -7.95 8.19 0.37
N SER A 240 -8.32 9.32 0.97
CA SER A 240 -8.86 9.33 2.33
C SER A 240 -10.38 9.40 2.29
N VAL A 241 -11.03 8.67 3.21
CA VAL A 241 -12.45 8.86 3.51
C VAL A 241 -12.50 9.80 4.73
N PRO A 242 -12.92 11.07 4.56
CA PRO A 242 -12.92 12.04 5.65
C PRO A 242 -13.67 11.53 6.88
N ALA A 243 -13.26 11.94 8.09
CA ALA A 243 -13.89 11.52 9.36
C ALA A 243 -15.42 11.73 9.39
N GLU A 244 -15.88 12.78 8.69
CA GLU A 244 -17.28 13.19 8.60
C GLU A 244 -17.97 12.77 7.29
N SER A 245 -17.32 11.91 6.49
CA SER A 245 -17.94 11.38 5.27
C SER A 245 -19.01 10.35 5.63
N ASP A 246 -20.13 10.37 4.90
CA ASP A 246 -21.16 9.32 4.98
C ASP A 246 -20.61 7.92 4.64
N PHE A 247 -19.45 7.86 3.96
CA PHE A 247 -18.73 6.61 3.69
C PHE A 247 -17.74 6.22 4.79
N ASN A 248 -17.55 7.06 5.82
CA ASN A 248 -16.71 6.73 6.96
C ASN A 248 -17.51 5.94 8.00
N PRO A 249 -17.19 4.66 8.24
CA PRO A 249 -17.91 3.87 9.24
C PRO A 249 -17.72 4.40 10.67
N LYS A 250 -16.69 5.23 10.93
CA LYS A 250 -16.52 5.90 12.22
C LYS A 250 -17.42 7.13 12.39
N GLY A 251 -17.85 7.75 11.28
CA GLY A 251 -18.72 8.95 11.27
C GLY A 251 -20.21 8.63 11.08
N THR A 252 -20.54 7.41 10.66
CA THR A 252 -21.94 6.99 10.53
C THR A 252 -22.49 6.63 11.90
N GLU A 253 -23.43 7.42 12.43
CA GLU A 253 -24.21 7.02 13.60
C GLU A 253 -24.88 5.67 13.31
N TRP A 254 -24.60 4.67 14.14
CA TRP A 254 -25.23 3.35 14.01
C TRP A 254 -26.75 3.52 13.94
N GLN A 255 -27.31 3.34 12.75
CA GLN A 255 -28.74 3.32 12.59
C GLN A 255 -29.20 1.98 13.18
N THR A 256 -29.91 2.03 14.30
CA THR A 256 -30.63 0.87 14.82
C THR A 256 -31.52 0.38 13.69
N ASN A 257 -31.10 -0.68 12.99
CA ASN A 257 -31.96 -1.38 12.05
C ASN A 257 -33.28 -1.63 12.78
N SER A 258 -34.42 -1.41 12.13
CA SER A 258 -35.75 -1.70 12.65
C SER A 258 -35.92 -3.15 13.17
N PHE A 259 -34.92 -4.03 12.92
CA PHE A 259 -34.88 -5.42 13.35
C PHE A 259 -33.68 -5.82 14.23
N ALA A 260 -32.76 -4.92 14.60
CA ALA A 260 -31.67 -5.31 15.51
C ALA A 260 -31.21 -4.15 16.40
N ALA A 261 -31.50 -4.27 17.70
CA ALA A 261 -30.85 -3.48 18.74
C ALA A 261 -29.38 -3.90 18.87
N TYR A 262 -28.48 -2.94 19.08
CA TYR A 262 -27.11 -3.24 19.44
C TYR A 262 -27.10 -3.92 20.83
N PRO A 263 -26.48 -5.09 21.03
CA PRO A 263 -26.49 -5.76 22.33
C PRO A 263 -25.78 -4.91 23.38
N GLU A 264 -26.44 -4.63 24.50
CA GLU A 264 -25.83 -3.89 25.63
C GLU A 264 -24.72 -4.69 26.33
N THR A 265 -24.69 -6.00 26.09
CA THR A 265 -23.62 -6.93 26.48
C THR A 265 -23.02 -7.53 25.22
N VAL A 266 -22.13 -6.78 24.57
CA VAL A 266 -21.19 -7.40 23.63
C VAL A 266 -20.25 -8.24 24.48
N TRP A 267 -20.21 -9.54 24.24
CA TRP A 267 -19.25 -10.42 24.88
C TRP A 267 -17.84 -9.92 24.54
N ASP A 268 -16.94 -9.92 25.52
CA ASP A 268 -15.51 -9.75 25.23
C ASP A 268 -15.13 -10.78 24.15
N TYR A 269 -14.27 -10.45 23.20
CA TYR A 269 -13.84 -11.41 22.18
C TYR A 269 -13.31 -12.71 22.83
N ASP A 270 -12.69 -12.59 24.00
CA ASP A 270 -12.23 -13.73 24.79
C ASP A 270 -13.36 -14.53 25.45
N ASP A 271 -14.53 -13.92 25.67
CA ASP A 271 -15.76 -14.56 26.14
C ASP A 271 -16.61 -15.14 24.99
N SER A 272 -16.08 -15.17 23.76
CA SER A 272 -16.77 -15.80 22.63
C SER A 272 -17.03 -17.27 22.88
N GLU A 273 -18.27 -17.68 22.62
CA GLU A 273 -18.56 -19.11 22.48
C GLU A 273 -17.80 -19.73 21.30
N LEU A 274 -17.34 -18.95 20.32
CA LEU A 274 -16.50 -19.40 19.20
C LEU A 274 -15.03 -19.63 19.60
N ASN A 275 -14.55 -18.98 20.66
CA ASN A 275 -13.16 -19.10 21.16
C ASN A 275 -13.05 -20.09 22.34
N SER A 276 -14.14 -20.77 22.67
CA SER A 276 -14.19 -21.79 23.69
C SER A 276 -14.81 -23.08 23.14
N ASP A 277 -14.54 -24.21 23.79
CA ASP A 277 -15.12 -25.51 23.41
C ASP A 277 -16.66 -25.54 23.52
N LEU A 278 -17.27 -24.47 24.03
CA LEU A 278 -18.72 -24.29 24.15
C LEU A 278 -19.45 -24.33 22.80
N PHE A 279 -18.84 -23.82 21.72
CA PHE A 279 -19.43 -23.95 20.38
C PHE A 279 -19.57 -25.43 20.00
N LEU A 280 -18.50 -26.21 20.13
CA LEU A 280 -18.50 -27.65 19.84
C LEU A 280 -19.48 -28.39 20.76
N GLN A 281 -19.47 -28.10 22.07
CA GLN A 281 -20.37 -28.74 23.04
C GLN A 281 -21.87 -28.42 22.86
N ARG A 282 -22.23 -27.41 22.06
CA ARG A 282 -23.62 -27.02 21.78
C ARG A 282 -24.09 -27.34 20.37
N VAL A 283 -23.16 -27.61 19.46
CA VAL A 283 -23.48 -28.19 18.17
C VAL A 283 -23.98 -29.60 18.41
N ASP A 284 -25.09 -29.95 17.77
CA ASP A 284 -25.61 -31.32 17.81
C ASP A 284 -24.60 -32.27 17.17
N ASP A 285 -24.26 -33.38 17.84
CA ASP A 285 -23.33 -34.43 17.39
C ASP A 285 -23.55 -34.82 15.91
N TYR A 286 -24.78 -34.72 15.40
CA TYR A 286 -25.10 -34.95 13.99
C TYR A 286 -24.33 -34.02 13.03
N TYR A 287 -24.16 -32.75 13.40
CA TYR A 287 -23.49 -31.73 12.58
C TYR A 287 -21.99 -31.61 12.88
N GLU A 288 -21.49 -32.12 14.02
CA GLU A 288 -20.05 -32.11 14.34
C GLU A 288 -19.20 -32.79 13.26
N THR A 289 -19.72 -33.88 12.66
CA THR A 289 -19.03 -34.61 11.58
C THR A 289 -18.83 -33.82 10.29
N GLN A 290 -19.48 -32.66 10.15
CA GLN A 290 -19.33 -31.74 9.01
C GLN A 290 -18.26 -30.68 9.27
N PHE A 291 -17.77 -30.54 10.50
CA PHE A 291 -16.81 -29.51 10.90
C PHE A 291 -15.34 -29.98 10.93
N GLY A 292 -15.02 -31.07 10.22
CA GLY A 292 -13.64 -31.55 10.09
C GLY A 292 -12.93 -30.98 8.87
N ASP A 293 -11.65 -30.63 9.04
CA ASP A 293 -10.65 -30.71 7.97
C ASP A 293 -10.61 -32.17 7.50
N SER A 294 -11.29 -32.49 6.40
CA SER A 294 -11.10 -33.79 5.77
C SER A 294 -9.73 -33.81 5.08
N ASP A 295 -9.16 -35.00 4.93
CA ASP A 295 -7.96 -35.19 4.12
C ASP A 295 -8.20 -34.67 2.69
N GLU A 296 -9.45 -34.73 2.18
CA GLU A 296 -9.83 -34.11 0.91
C GLU A 296 -9.82 -32.57 0.93
N ALA A 297 -10.20 -31.92 2.04
CA ALA A 297 -10.17 -30.47 2.17
C ALA A 297 -8.73 -29.93 2.29
N SER A 298 -7.88 -30.62 3.06
CA SER A 298 -6.44 -30.30 3.15
C SER A 298 -5.66 -30.57 1.87
N ALA A 299 -6.08 -31.54 1.06
CA ALA A 299 -5.44 -31.83 -0.24
C ALA A 299 -5.89 -30.88 -1.38
N ALA A 300 -6.96 -30.10 -1.17
CA ALA A 300 -7.51 -29.14 -2.13
C ALA A 300 -7.06 -27.68 -1.89
N ALA A 301 -6.40 -27.40 -0.75
CA ALA A 301 -5.73 -26.15 -0.44
C ALA A 301 -4.28 -26.15 -0.93
#